data_AF-A0A1J3HGP0-F1
#
_entry.id   AF-A0A1J3HGP0-F1
#
_cell.length_a   1.000
_cell.length_b   1.000
_cell.length_c   1.000
_cell.angle_alpha   90.00
_cell.angle_beta   90.00
_cell.angle_gamma   90.00
#
_symmetry.space_group_name_H-M   'P 1'
#
loop_
_entity.id
_entity.type
_entity.pdbx_description
1 polymer ?
#
loop_
_entity_poly.entity_id
_entity_poly.type
_entity_poly.pdbx_seq_one_letter_code
_entity_poly.pdbx_strand_id
1 'polypeptide(L)'
;GNNTLNGSLPTQKRQTLTNIDVSYNDLSGNLPSWVSLPNLKLNLVANNFTLEGLDNSVLSGLRCLQKNFPCNRGKGIYSEFSINCGGPQIRSVSGAVYEREDEELGPASFVVSDVRRWAASSVGLFASSNKNIYIATSQSQFINTLDSELFQ
;
A
#
# COMPACT_ATOMS: atom_id res chain seq x y z
N GLY A 1 -2.85 4.39 10.65
CA GLY A 1 -3.09 5.53 11.55
C GLY A 1 -4.10 6.44 10.88
N ASN A 2 -4.70 7.37 11.64
CA ASN A 2 -5.54 8.46 11.13
C ASN A 2 -5.71 9.49 12.26
N ASN A 3 -4.74 10.39 12.39
CA ASN A 3 -4.70 11.39 13.47
C ASN A 3 -4.20 12.73 12.92
N THR A 4 -3.98 13.70 13.80
CA THR A 4 -3.48 15.05 13.49
C THR A 4 -2.02 15.25 13.95
N LEU A 5 -1.24 14.17 14.03
CA LEU A 5 0.17 14.27 14.45
C LEU A 5 0.97 15.09 13.44
N ASN A 6 1.90 15.92 13.91
CA ASN A 6 2.74 16.77 13.08
C ASN A 6 4.19 16.77 13.59
N GLY A 7 5.06 17.47 12.86
CA GLY A 7 6.50 17.48 13.12
C GLY A 7 7.23 16.29 12.49
N SER A 8 8.49 16.09 12.87
CA SER A 8 9.35 15.04 12.32
C SER A 8 9.26 13.73 13.08
N LEU A 9 9.51 12.61 12.40
CA LEU A 9 9.77 11.35 13.06
C LEU A 9 11.02 11.46 13.96
N PRO A 10 11.05 10.78 15.12
CA PRO A 10 12.21 10.77 15.98
C PRO A 10 13.40 10.10 15.30
N THR A 11 14.61 10.59 15.58
CA THR A 11 15.86 10.04 15.03
C THR A 11 16.16 8.62 15.51
N GLN A 12 15.48 8.18 16.57
CA GLN A 12 15.65 6.87 17.20
C GLN A 12 14.28 6.20 17.39
N LYS A 13 14.27 4.87 17.30
CA LYS A 13 13.13 4.02 17.68
C LYS A 13 13.60 2.93 18.64
N ARG A 14 12.67 2.33 19.38
CA ARG A 14 12.94 1.09 20.12
C ARG A 14 13.28 -0.02 19.11
N GLN A 15 14.32 -0.80 19.40
CA GLN A 15 14.74 -1.90 18.52
C GLN A 15 13.64 -2.96 18.35
N THR A 16 12.81 -3.14 19.37
CA THR A 16 11.68 -4.10 19.39
C THR A 16 10.51 -3.69 18.49
N LEU A 17 10.43 -2.43 18.02
CA LEU A 17 9.37 -1.99 17.12
C LEU A 17 9.68 -2.45 15.69
N THR A 18 8.87 -3.39 15.19
CA THR A 18 9.00 -3.99 13.86
C THR A 18 7.86 -3.60 12.91
N ASN A 19 6.73 -3.12 13.44
CA ASN A 19 5.60 -2.63 12.66
C ASN A 19 5.29 -1.21 13.13
N ILE A 20 5.34 -0.23 12.22
CA ILE A 20 5.07 1.17 12.53
C ILE A 20 4.13 1.72 11.47
N ASP A 21 2.92 2.06 11.90
CA ASP A 21 1.94 2.73 11.07
C ASP A 21 1.67 4.13 11.63
N VAL A 22 2.12 5.13 10.87
CA VAL A 22 1.85 6.56 11.10
C VAL A 22 1.18 7.19 9.89
N SER A 23 0.52 6.37 9.07
CA SER A 23 -0.23 6.85 7.91
C SER A 23 -1.33 7.82 8.31
N TYR A 24 -1.72 8.68 7.35
CA TYR A 24 -2.80 9.67 7.49
C TYR A 24 -2.57 10.60 8.71
N ASN A 25 -1.46 11.35 8.66
CA ASN A 25 -1.09 12.39 9.62
C ASN A 25 -0.50 13.60 8.88
N ASP A 26 -0.01 14.60 9.60
CA ASP A 26 0.69 15.77 9.06
C ASP A 26 2.20 15.75 9.38
N LEU A 27 2.78 14.55 9.54
CA LEU A 27 4.21 14.40 9.78
C LEU A 27 5.02 14.89 8.57
N SER A 28 6.19 15.45 8.82
CA SER A 28 7.01 16.12 7.80
C SER A 28 8.50 16.02 8.11
N GLY A 29 9.34 16.59 7.24
CA GLY A 29 10.80 16.54 7.37
C GLY A 29 11.42 15.28 6.79
N ASN A 30 12.70 15.06 7.08
CA ASN A 30 13.46 13.95 6.54
C ASN A 30 13.13 12.63 7.23
N LEU A 31 13.18 11.53 6.48
CA LEU A 31 13.06 10.21 7.06
C LEU A 31 14.34 9.82 7.81
N PRO A 32 14.25 9.31 9.05
CA PRO A 32 15.40 8.85 9.81
C PRO A 32 15.96 7.55 9.25
N SER A 33 17.26 7.28 9.44
CA SER A 33 17.95 6.11 8.86
C SER A 33 17.35 4.76 9.23
N TRP A 34 16.61 4.68 10.34
CA TRP A 34 15.96 3.45 10.75
C TRP A 34 14.87 2.98 9.79
N VAL A 35 14.37 3.83 8.87
CA VAL A 35 13.35 3.42 7.89
C VAL A 35 13.85 2.37 6.91
N SER A 36 15.17 2.29 6.71
CA SER A 36 15.83 1.32 5.81
C SER A 36 16.28 0.05 6.54
N LEU A 37 15.93 -0.13 7.81
CA LEU A 37 16.31 -1.33 8.55
C LEU A 37 15.59 -2.56 7.99
N PRO A 38 16.28 -3.70 7.87
CA PRO A 38 15.64 -4.94 7.44
C PRO A 38 14.55 -5.36 8.43
N ASN A 39 13.56 -6.10 7.94
CA ASN A 39 12.44 -6.65 8.72
C ASN A 39 11.52 -5.60 9.38
N LEU A 40 11.61 -4.33 8.96
CA LEU A 40 10.71 -3.28 9.40
C LEU A 40 9.54 -3.13 8.42
N LYS A 41 8.31 -3.16 8.94
CA LYS A 41 7.08 -2.90 8.19
C LYS A 41 6.61 -1.49 8.51
N LEU A 42 6.53 -0.65 7.48
CA LEU A 42 6.24 0.76 7.61
C LEU A 42 5.04 1.17 6.77
N ASN A 43 4.15 1.94 7.39
CA ASN A 43 3.14 2.68 6.66
C ASN A 43 3.30 4.19 6.93
N LEU A 44 3.77 4.90 5.90
CA LEU A 44 4.05 6.34 5.94
C LEU A 44 3.16 7.14 4.97
N VAL A 45 2.14 6.51 4.38
CA VAL A 45 1.28 7.15 3.38
C VAL A 45 0.51 8.32 3.97
N ALA A 46 0.09 9.25 3.12
CA ALA A 46 -0.68 10.43 3.48
C ALA A 46 -0.03 11.28 4.60
N ASN A 47 1.26 11.58 4.44
CA ASN A 47 2.03 12.54 5.24
C ASN A 47 2.71 13.58 4.32
N ASN A 48 3.58 14.43 4.86
CA ASN A 48 4.31 15.50 4.16
C ASN A 48 5.84 15.33 4.24
N PHE A 49 6.35 14.10 4.16
CA PHE A 49 7.79 13.85 4.29
C PHE A 49 8.59 14.37 3.09
N THR A 50 9.81 14.83 3.37
CA THR A 50 10.83 15.12 2.36
C THR A 50 11.55 13.82 2.02
N LEU A 51 11.44 13.40 0.76
CA LEU A 51 11.98 12.12 0.27
C LEU A 51 13.25 12.29 -0.58
N GLU A 52 13.89 13.46 -0.53
CA GLU A 52 15.15 13.70 -1.25
C GLU A 52 16.26 12.79 -0.71
N GLY A 53 17.02 12.16 -1.62
CA GLY A 53 18.13 11.29 -1.26
C GLY A 53 17.73 9.92 -0.71
N LEU A 54 16.43 9.61 -0.56
CA LEU A 54 15.99 8.25 -0.29
C LEU A 54 16.12 7.43 -1.57
N ASP A 55 16.81 6.30 -1.49
CA ASP A 55 16.80 5.33 -2.58
C ASP A 55 15.36 4.85 -2.82
N ASN A 56 14.89 4.98 -4.06
CA ASN A 56 13.56 4.54 -4.48
C ASN A 56 13.35 3.04 -4.21
N SER A 57 14.41 2.26 -4.03
CA SER A 57 14.33 0.84 -3.66
C SER A 57 13.77 0.61 -2.25
N VAL A 58 13.96 1.56 -1.32
CA VAL A 58 13.62 1.36 0.10
C VAL A 58 12.12 1.53 0.35
N LEU A 59 11.50 2.54 -0.26
CA LEU A 59 10.07 2.86 -0.11
C LEU A 59 9.47 3.22 -1.48
N SER A 60 9.51 2.25 -2.40
CA SER A 60 9.09 2.42 -3.78
C SER A 60 7.69 3.01 -3.89
N GLY A 61 7.57 4.10 -4.64
CA GLY A 61 6.30 4.77 -4.87
C GLY A 61 5.80 5.65 -3.73
N LEU A 62 6.43 5.69 -2.55
CA LEU A 62 5.95 6.50 -1.40
C LEU A 62 5.73 7.98 -1.77
N ARG A 63 6.53 8.51 -2.70
CA ARG A 63 6.40 9.88 -3.20
C ARG A 63 5.01 10.19 -3.76
N CYS A 64 4.36 9.25 -4.48
CA CYS A 64 3.01 9.48 -4.99
C CYS A 64 1.91 9.38 -3.93
N LEU A 65 2.27 8.90 -2.74
CA LEU A 65 1.36 8.71 -1.61
C LEU A 65 1.54 9.78 -0.53
N GLN A 66 2.37 10.81 -0.74
CA GLN A 66 2.45 11.96 0.16
C GLN A 66 1.34 12.99 -0.16
N LYS A 67 0.87 13.70 0.86
CA LYS A 67 -0.18 14.75 0.76
C LYS A 67 0.22 15.90 -0.16
N ASN A 68 1.51 16.22 -0.21
CA ASN A 68 2.06 17.25 -1.08
C ASN A 68 2.34 16.76 -2.51
N PHE A 69 2.01 15.50 -2.83
CA PHE A 69 2.14 15.01 -4.20
C PHE A 69 1.19 15.81 -5.11
N PRO A 70 1.69 16.38 -6.22
CA PRO A 70 0.86 17.19 -7.10
C PRO A 70 -0.23 16.33 -7.75
N CYS A 71 -1.48 16.60 -7.38
CA CYS A 71 -2.62 16.06 -8.12
C CYS A 71 -2.65 16.69 -9.51
N ASN A 72 -2.39 15.89 -10.55
CA ASN A 72 -2.56 16.33 -11.93
C ASN A 72 -4.05 16.64 -12.17
N ARG A 73 -4.42 17.92 -12.10
CA ARG A 73 -5.76 18.39 -12.44
C ARG A 73 -5.84 18.54 -13.95
N GLY A 74 -6.53 17.62 -14.61
CA GLY A 74 -6.67 17.59 -16.06
C GLY A 74 -7.68 16.53 -16.50
N LYS A 75 -7.82 16.34 -17.81
CA LYS A 75 -8.65 15.26 -18.34
C LYS A 75 -8.06 13.91 -17.89
N GLY A 76 -8.87 13.07 -17.26
CA GLY A 76 -8.47 11.72 -16.89
C GLY A 76 -7.98 10.96 -18.13
N ILE A 77 -6.79 10.37 -18.03
CA ILE A 77 -6.18 9.56 -19.08
C ILE A 77 -6.52 8.07 -18.94
N TYR A 78 -7.13 7.68 -17.81
CA TYR A 78 -7.60 6.34 -17.53
C TYR A 78 -9.11 6.36 -17.37
N SER A 79 -9.79 5.47 -18.10
CA SER A 79 -11.25 5.29 -18.06
C SER A 79 -11.67 3.96 -17.42
N GLU A 80 -10.70 3.11 -17.08
CA GLU A 80 -10.91 1.77 -16.54
C GLU A 80 -10.10 1.61 -15.26
N PHE A 81 -10.72 0.96 -14.28
CA PHE A 81 -10.10 0.67 -13.00
C PHE A 81 -10.63 -0.68 -12.50
N SER A 82 -9.77 -1.69 -12.54
CA SER A 82 -10.11 -3.06 -12.16
C SER A 82 -8.87 -3.70 -11.55
N ILE A 83 -9.04 -4.25 -10.34
CA ILE A 83 -7.96 -4.87 -9.56
C ILE A 83 -8.42 -6.29 -9.22
N ASN A 84 -7.52 -7.26 -9.38
CA ASN A 84 -7.70 -8.61 -8.89
C ASN A 84 -7.06 -8.73 -7.49
N CYS A 85 -7.84 -8.45 -6.45
CA CYS A 85 -7.36 -8.49 -5.07
C CYS A 85 -7.04 -9.93 -4.64
N GLY A 86 -5.85 -10.13 -4.09
CA GLY A 86 -5.33 -11.45 -3.69
C GLY A 86 -4.85 -12.33 -4.84
N GLY A 87 -4.82 -11.83 -6.08
CA GLY A 87 -4.57 -12.65 -7.27
C GLY A 87 -3.71 -11.98 -8.35
N PRO A 88 -3.22 -12.77 -9.32
CA PRO A 88 -2.42 -12.28 -10.43
C PRO A 88 -3.26 -11.45 -11.41
N GLN A 89 -2.60 -10.82 -12.38
CA GLN A 89 -3.30 -10.05 -13.41
C GLN A 89 -4.11 -10.99 -14.30
N ILE A 90 -5.37 -10.63 -14.54
CA ILE A 90 -6.31 -11.43 -15.33
C ILE A 90 -6.97 -10.55 -16.39
N ARG A 91 -7.32 -11.14 -17.53
CA ARG A 91 -8.15 -10.50 -18.56
C ARG A 91 -9.52 -11.19 -18.58
N SER A 92 -10.55 -10.45 -18.22
CA SER A 92 -11.94 -10.91 -18.24
C SER A 92 -12.40 -11.27 -19.65
N VAL A 93 -13.43 -12.10 -19.75
CA VAL A 93 -14.14 -12.42 -21.00
C VAL A 93 -14.67 -11.18 -21.72
N SER A 94 -14.97 -10.11 -20.99
CA SER A 94 -15.41 -8.81 -21.53
C SER A 94 -14.27 -8.00 -22.17
N GLY A 95 -13.02 -8.44 -21.99
CA GLY A 95 -11.81 -7.77 -22.43
C GLY A 95 -11.15 -6.88 -21.39
N ALA A 96 -11.83 -6.59 -20.27
CA ALA A 96 -11.28 -5.77 -19.17
C ALA A 96 -10.04 -6.43 -18.55
N VAL A 97 -9.02 -5.62 -18.23
CA VAL A 97 -7.80 -6.08 -17.53
C VAL A 97 -7.94 -5.77 -16.04
N TYR A 98 -7.91 -6.81 -15.22
CA TYR A 98 -7.84 -6.73 -13.77
C TYR A 98 -6.37 -6.78 -13.37
N GLU A 99 -5.84 -5.64 -12.91
CA GLU A 99 -4.43 -5.51 -12.50
C GLU A 99 -4.16 -6.34 -11.23
N ARG A 100 -2.97 -6.96 -11.14
CA ARG A 100 -2.61 -7.83 -10.01
C ARG A 100 -2.57 -7.08 -8.67
N GLU A 101 -3.06 -7.70 -7.62
CA GLU A 101 -2.81 -7.29 -6.23
C GLU A 101 -2.63 -8.55 -5.39
N ASP A 102 -1.52 -9.25 -5.62
CA ASP A 102 -1.15 -10.51 -4.96
C ASP A 102 -0.04 -10.33 -3.92
N GLU A 103 0.15 -9.09 -3.43
CA GLU A 103 1.18 -8.77 -2.45
C GLU A 103 0.66 -8.98 -1.02
N GLU A 104 1.42 -9.71 -0.20
CA GLU A 104 1.12 -9.83 1.23
C GLU A 104 1.48 -8.54 1.97
N LEU A 105 0.55 -7.57 1.95
CA LEU A 105 0.76 -6.26 2.55
C LEU A 105 1.17 -6.35 4.02
N GLY A 106 0.59 -7.26 4.81
CA GLY A 106 0.99 -7.36 6.21
C GLY A 106 0.45 -6.20 7.08
N PRO A 107 1.01 -6.00 8.28
CA PRO A 107 0.38 -5.21 9.34
C PRO A 107 0.55 -3.68 9.21
N ALA A 108 1.58 -3.23 8.51
CA ALA A 108 1.88 -1.82 8.31
C ALA A 108 2.68 -1.68 7.02
N SER A 109 2.00 -1.39 5.92
CA SER A 109 2.63 -1.32 4.60
C SER A 109 1.78 -0.59 3.59
N PHE A 110 2.35 -0.44 2.40
CA PHE A 110 1.66 0.00 1.21
C PHE A 110 2.33 -0.63 -0.02
N VAL A 111 1.59 -0.65 -1.12
CA VAL A 111 2.09 -1.01 -2.45
C VAL A 111 1.60 0.04 -3.44
N VAL A 112 2.43 0.36 -4.42
CA VAL A 112 2.04 1.15 -5.60
C VAL A 112 2.12 0.22 -6.80
N SER A 113 1.09 0.21 -7.63
CA SER A 113 1.07 -0.66 -8.80
C SER A 113 2.20 -0.34 -9.77
N ASP A 114 2.68 -1.34 -10.51
CA ASP A 114 3.77 -1.18 -11.48
C ASP A 114 3.45 -0.13 -12.55
N VAL A 115 2.17 -0.05 -12.94
CA VAL A 115 1.65 0.95 -13.87
C VAL A 115 1.43 2.33 -13.23
N ARG A 116 1.62 2.45 -11.91
CA ARG A 116 1.52 3.67 -11.09
C ARG A 116 0.17 4.37 -11.22
N ARG A 117 -0.91 3.59 -11.29
CA ARG A 117 -2.29 4.10 -11.41
C ARG A 117 -3.06 4.03 -10.12
N TRP A 118 -2.68 3.10 -9.25
CA TRP A 118 -3.31 2.88 -7.97
C TRP A 118 -2.30 2.38 -6.96
N ALA A 119 -2.73 2.37 -5.71
CA ALA A 119 -1.96 1.91 -4.58
C ALA A 119 -2.91 1.33 -3.54
N ALA A 120 -2.43 0.38 -2.76
CA ALA A 120 -3.11 -0.13 -1.59
C ALA A 120 -2.26 0.12 -0.35
N SER A 121 -2.90 0.25 0.81
CA SER A 121 -2.24 0.52 2.08
C SER A 121 -2.92 -0.32 3.17
N SER A 122 -2.11 -0.99 3.98
CA SER A 122 -2.59 -1.80 5.11
C SER A 122 -2.17 -1.18 6.44
N VAL A 123 -3.12 -1.16 7.37
CA VAL A 123 -2.97 -0.67 8.75
C VAL A 123 -3.19 -1.82 9.77
N GLY A 124 -3.23 -3.06 9.28
CA GLY A 124 -3.99 -4.14 9.89
C GLY A 124 -3.20 -5.09 10.79
N LEU A 125 -3.27 -4.86 12.10
CA LEU A 125 -3.25 -5.91 13.13
C LEU A 125 -4.62 -5.94 13.79
N PHE A 126 -5.40 -7.00 13.55
CA PHE A 126 -6.66 -7.18 14.28
C PHE A 126 -6.34 -7.70 15.69
N ALA A 127 -6.78 -6.97 16.72
CA ALA A 127 -6.31 -7.10 18.11
C ALA A 127 -6.47 -8.49 18.75
N SER A 128 -7.31 -9.38 18.19
CA SER A 128 -7.53 -10.73 18.70
C SER A 128 -6.98 -11.85 17.80
N SER A 129 -6.26 -11.52 16.72
CA SER A 129 -5.73 -12.52 15.79
C SER A 129 -4.22 -12.72 15.96
N ASN A 130 -3.83 -13.97 16.21
CA ASN A 130 -2.43 -14.41 16.18
C ASN A 130 -2.00 -14.85 14.77
N LYS A 131 -2.92 -14.86 13.80
CA LYS A 131 -2.70 -15.25 12.40
C LYS A 131 -3.51 -14.33 11.50
N ASN A 132 -2.92 -13.19 11.14
CA ASN A 132 -3.55 -12.29 10.18
C ASN A 132 -3.37 -12.86 8.77
N ILE A 133 -4.48 -13.00 8.04
CA ILE A 133 -4.52 -13.45 6.65
C ILE A 133 -4.69 -12.19 5.80
N TYR A 134 -3.76 -11.94 4.89
CA TYR A 134 -3.79 -10.76 4.01
C TYR A 134 -4.22 -11.09 2.59
N ILE A 135 -4.12 -12.38 2.20
CA ILE A 135 -4.64 -12.92 0.95
C ILE A 135 -5.57 -14.08 1.29
N ALA A 136 -6.81 -14.00 0.83
CA ALA A 136 -7.79 -15.06 1.01
C ALA A 136 -8.09 -15.70 -0.34
N THR A 137 -8.08 -17.02 -0.39
CA THR A 137 -8.39 -17.79 -1.60
C THR A 137 -9.52 -18.78 -1.31
N SER A 138 -10.22 -19.18 -2.36
CA SER A 138 -11.37 -20.08 -2.35
C SER A 138 -11.25 -21.09 -3.49
N GLN A 139 -11.39 -22.38 -3.16
CA GLN A 139 -11.50 -23.43 -4.18
C GLN A 139 -12.95 -23.62 -4.68
N SER A 140 -13.87 -22.73 -4.29
CA SER A 140 -15.27 -22.84 -4.68
C SER A 140 -15.47 -22.50 -6.16
N GLN A 141 -16.45 -23.15 -6.78
CA GLN A 141 -16.89 -22.76 -8.12
C GLN A 141 -17.92 -21.63 -8.03
N PHE A 142 -17.67 -20.55 -8.76
CA PHE A 142 -18.57 -19.40 -8.84
C PHE A 142 -19.30 -19.42 -10.18
N ILE A 143 -20.49 -20.03 -10.20
CA ILE A 143 -21.23 -20.37 -11.42
C ILE A 143 -22.03 -19.21 -12.04
N ASN A 144 -22.24 -18.12 -11.30
CA ASN A 144 -22.99 -16.93 -11.76
C ASN A 144 -22.09 -15.85 -12.39
N THR A 145 -20.91 -16.23 -12.86
CA THR A 145 -19.97 -15.35 -13.54
C THR A 145 -19.20 -16.13 -14.59
N LEU A 146 -18.80 -15.45 -15.67
CA LEU A 146 -17.87 -16.00 -16.66
C LEU A 146 -16.41 -15.85 -16.24
N ASP A 147 -16.13 -14.96 -15.28
CA ASP A 147 -14.80 -14.66 -14.76
C ASP A 147 -14.63 -15.26 -13.35
N SER A 148 -14.86 -16.57 -13.20
CA SER A 148 -14.89 -17.23 -11.88
C SER A 148 -13.54 -17.19 -11.14
N GLU A 149 -12.44 -17.07 -11.87
CA GLU A 149 -11.08 -16.92 -11.35
C GLU A 149 -10.86 -15.62 -10.54
N LEU A 150 -11.69 -14.59 -10.71
CA LEU A 150 -11.63 -13.35 -9.91
C LEU A 150 -12.16 -13.53 -8.47
N PHE A 151 -12.80 -14.66 -8.19
CA PHE A 151 -13.42 -14.96 -6.89
C PHE A 151 -12.75 -16.14 -6.17
N GLN A 152 -11.70 -16.70 -6.79
CA GLN A 152 -10.89 -17.81 -6.26
C GLN A 152 -9.75 -17.33 -5.38
#